data_AF-A0AAW9BRS8-F1
#
_entry.id   AF-A0AAW9BRS8-F1
#
_cell.length_a   1.000
_cell.length_b   1.000
_cell.length_c   1.000
_cell.angle_alpha   90.00
_cell.angle_beta   90.00
_cell.angle_gamma   90.00
#
_symmetry.space_group_name_H-M   'P 1'
#
loop_
_entity.id
_entity.type
_entity.pdbx_description
1 polymer ?
#
loop_
_entity_poly.entity_id
_entity_poly.type
_entity_poly.pdbx_seq_one_letter_code
_entity_poly.pdbx_strand_id
1 'polypeptide(L)'
;VATLQSELVPLFSTNFTREQWLIGMPDGSQVEVAFDQGMVVAQGEDGEERQEPICEVELELKSGQTDALFTLARSFCEQGGMRLGNLSKAAKGYRLATGYTGDEVKPLSLVDSNKTDTVEYCLINSLEHALSHWHYHEQIYSERDSVEALREISNAIRFIRQTLTIFGGVVPRRASAILRQELKWLEEELVWLDEHAHLEELLDDKGNVLRKLDARKFLVSELTQQLEELPSREEMLTLLSSARYTGLLLDLSRWILARGWQPFLDEKAREKMASN
;
A
#
# COMPACT_ATOMS: atom_id res chain seq x y z
N VAL A 1 29.79 -19.52 -15.70
CA VAL A 1 29.93 -19.59 -14.22
C VAL A 1 31.22 -18.93 -13.76
N ALA A 2 32.41 -19.41 -14.18
CA ALA A 2 33.68 -18.81 -13.77
C ALA A 2 33.80 -17.30 -14.08
N THR A 3 33.36 -16.86 -15.27
CA THR A 3 33.33 -15.44 -15.67
C THR A 3 32.41 -14.60 -14.78
N LEU A 4 31.18 -15.09 -14.51
CA LEU A 4 30.24 -14.39 -13.64
C LEU A 4 30.76 -14.29 -12.20
N GLN A 5 31.41 -15.35 -11.69
CA GLN A 5 32.00 -15.37 -10.36
C GLN A 5 33.11 -14.31 -10.20
N SER A 6 33.89 -14.06 -11.25
CA SER A 6 34.94 -13.03 -11.25
C SER A 6 34.39 -11.59 -11.37
N GLU A 7 33.13 -11.43 -11.78
CA GLU A 7 32.47 -10.12 -11.92
C GLU A 7 31.69 -9.71 -10.65
N LEU A 8 31.53 -10.61 -9.68
CA LEU A 8 30.82 -10.30 -8.44
C LEU A 8 31.64 -9.34 -7.56
N VAL A 9 31.03 -8.19 -7.26
CA VAL A 9 31.56 -7.20 -6.32
C VAL A 9 30.54 -6.96 -5.20
N PRO A 10 30.98 -6.72 -3.95
CA PRO A 10 30.06 -6.32 -2.88
C PRO A 10 29.45 -4.95 -3.21
N LEU A 11 28.11 -4.87 -3.24
CA LEU A 11 27.39 -3.59 -3.45
C LEU A 11 26.87 -3.01 -2.14
N PHE A 12 26.38 -3.87 -1.26
CA PHE A 12 25.85 -3.50 0.05
C PHE A 12 25.97 -4.67 1.02
N SER A 13 25.70 -4.39 2.29
CA SER A 13 25.61 -5.37 3.37
C SER A 13 24.37 -5.10 4.23
N THR A 14 23.86 -6.14 4.87
CA THR A 14 22.78 -6.04 5.86
C THR A 14 23.34 -6.52 7.19
N ASN A 15 23.37 -5.65 8.19
CA ASN A 15 23.91 -5.95 9.52
C ASN A 15 22.83 -5.70 10.56
N PHE A 16 22.27 -6.77 11.11
CA PHE A 16 21.16 -6.71 12.05
C PHE A 16 21.19 -7.87 13.05
N THR A 17 20.59 -7.64 14.20
CA THR A 17 20.27 -8.68 15.18
C THR A 17 18.91 -9.25 14.83
N ARG A 18 18.82 -10.58 14.80
CA ARG A 18 17.59 -11.32 14.54
C ARG A 18 17.16 -12.08 15.79
N GLU A 19 15.97 -11.79 16.29
CA GLU A 19 15.29 -12.61 17.29
C GLU A 19 14.24 -13.49 16.60
N GLN A 20 14.19 -14.79 16.94
CA GLN A 20 13.32 -15.75 16.25
C GLN A 20 12.47 -16.55 17.22
N TRP A 21 11.21 -16.76 16.84
CA TRP A 21 10.26 -17.61 17.56
C TRP A 21 9.52 -18.50 16.57
N LEU A 22 9.35 -19.77 16.91
CA LEU A 22 8.44 -20.68 16.19
C LEU A 22 7.11 -20.74 16.93
N ILE A 23 6.05 -20.21 16.30
CA ILE A 23 4.71 -20.14 16.88
C ILE A 23 3.84 -21.25 16.30
N GLY A 24 3.32 -22.10 17.18
CA GLY A 24 2.29 -23.08 16.85
C GLY A 24 0.91 -22.43 16.87
N MET A 25 0.20 -22.54 15.75
CA MET A 25 -1.12 -21.93 15.55
C MET A 25 -2.25 -22.90 15.89
N PRO A 26 -3.47 -22.42 16.26
CA PRO A 26 -4.59 -23.30 16.65
C PRO A 26 -5.05 -24.28 15.57
N ASP A 27 -4.84 -23.95 14.29
CA ASP A 27 -5.15 -24.80 13.13
C ASP A 27 -4.06 -25.85 12.84
N GLY A 28 -3.00 -25.90 13.65
CA GLY A 28 -1.84 -26.78 13.48
C GLY A 28 -0.73 -26.19 12.60
N SER A 29 -0.90 -24.98 12.05
CA SER A 29 0.14 -24.30 11.28
C SER A 29 1.35 -23.93 12.15
N GLN A 30 2.51 -23.80 11.52
CA GLN A 30 3.76 -23.38 12.16
C GLN A 30 4.27 -22.13 11.46
N VAL A 31 4.37 -21.03 12.20
CA VAL A 31 4.85 -19.74 11.68
C VAL A 31 6.13 -19.36 12.42
N GLU A 32 7.20 -19.14 11.68
CA GLU A 32 8.40 -18.51 12.20
C GLU A 32 8.19 -17.00 12.20
N VAL A 33 8.40 -16.38 13.36
CA VAL A 33 8.45 -14.92 13.53
C VAL A 33 9.91 -14.54 13.66
N ALA A 34 10.38 -13.65 12.79
CA ALA A 34 11.70 -13.06 12.88
C ALA A 34 11.55 -11.55 13.11
N PHE A 35 12.11 -11.04 14.21
CA PHE A 35 12.24 -9.61 14.46
C PHE A 35 13.67 -9.18 14.17
N ASP A 36 13.83 -8.30 13.19
CA ASP A 36 15.13 -7.81 12.74
C ASP A 36 15.31 -6.34 13.10
N GLN A 37 16.42 -6.04 13.78
CA GLN A 37 16.82 -4.67 14.09
C GLN A 37 18.29 -4.42 13.74
N GLY A 38 18.55 -3.44 12.88
CA GLY A 38 19.89 -3.12 12.41
C GLY A 38 19.91 -2.12 11.26
N MET A 39 20.83 -2.29 10.31
CA MET A 39 21.05 -1.38 9.20
C MET A 39 21.32 -2.12 7.89
N VAL A 40 20.84 -1.55 6.79
CA VAL A 40 21.39 -1.79 5.45
C VAL A 40 22.46 -0.74 5.20
N VAL A 41 23.63 -1.15 4.71
CA VAL A 41 24.78 -0.26 4.44
C VAL A 41 25.26 -0.47 3.02
N ALA A 42 25.40 0.59 2.24
CA ALA A 42 25.98 0.57 0.90
C ALA A 42 26.99 1.71 0.71
N GLN A 43 27.92 1.54 -0.22
CA GLN A 43 28.69 2.66 -0.74
C GLN A 43 28.00 3.21 -1.98
N GLY A 44 27.71 4.52 -1.99
CA GLY A 44 27.20 5.20 -3.15
C GLY A 44 28.24 5.26 -4.28
N GLU A 45 27.79 5.62 -5.48
CA GLU A 45 28.68 5.82 -6.64
C GLU A 45 29.72 6.95 -6.42
N ASP A 46 29.41 7.87 -5.52
CA ASP A 46 30.29 8.94 -5.03
C ASP A 46 31.34 8.46 -4.00
N GLY A 47 31.28 7.19 -3.60
CA GLY A 47 32.13 6.60 -2.57
C GLY A 47 31.70 6.92 -1.14
N GLU A 48 30.57 7.61 -0.94
CA GLU A 48 30.04 7.90 0.40
C GLU A 48 29.25 6.71 0.95
N GLU A 49 29.42 6.43 2.23
CA GLU A 49 28.63 5.40 2.91
C GLU A 49 27.21 5.89 3.19
N ARG A 50 26.23 5.09 2.79
CA ARG A 50 24.80 5.37 2.97
C ARG A 50 24.17 4.24 3.77
N GLN A 51 23.28 4.59 4.68
CA GLN A 51 22.65 3.64 5.58
C GLN A 51 21.14 3.84 5.66
N GLU A 52 20.40 2.74 5.83
CA GLU A 52 18.95 2.75 6.07
C GLU A 52 18.62 1.78 7.23
N PRO A 53 17.78 2.16 8.20
CA PRO A 53 17.42 1.30 9.32
C PRO A 53 16.59 0.08 8.89
N ILE A 54 16.88 -1.04 9.55
CA ILE A 54 16.06 -2.24 9.56
C ILE A 54 15.37 -2.27 10.92
N CYS A 55 14.04 -2.29 10.90
CA CYS A 55 13.18 -2.50 12.06
C CYS A 55 11.89 -3.13 11.54
N GLU A 56 11.89 -4.46 11.42
CA GLU A 56 10.82 -5.19 10.73
C GLU A 56 10.55 -6.54 11.38
N VAL A 57 9.29 -6.98 11.27
CA VAL A 57 8.85 -8.33 11.67
C VAL A 57 8.51 -9.09 10.40
N GLU A 58 9.15 -10.23 10.19
CA GLU A 58 8.86 -11.18 9.11
C GLU A 58 8.07 -12.36 9.68
N LEU A 59 6.98 -12.75 9.01
CA LEU A 59 6.20 -13.93 9.31
C LEU A 59 6.37 -14.95 8.18
N GLU A 60 7.07 -16.05 8.46
CA GLU A 60 7.33 -17.11 7.48
C GLU A 60 6.54 -18.37 7.82
N LEU A 61 5.69 -18.83 6.89
CA LEU A 61 4.96 -20.07 7.06
C LEU A 61 5.90 -21.26 6.82
N LYS A 62 6.19 -22.04 7.87
CA LYS A 62 7.01 -23.25 7.77
C LYS A 62 6.18 -24.46 7.33
N SER A 63 4.93 -24.54 7.78
CA SER A 63 3.96 -25.56 7.38
C SER A 63 2.54 -25.15 7.76
N GLY A 64 1.54 -25.65 7.03
CA GLY A 64 0.12 -25.42 7.34
C GLY A 64 -0.58 -24.51 6.33
N GLN A 65 -1.49 -23.67 6.79
CA GLN A 65 -2.33 -22.81 5.96
C GLN A 65 -1.82 -21.36 5.97
N THR A 66 -1.83 -20.69 4.83
CA THR A 66 -1.44 -19.27 4.69
C THR A 66 -2.32 -18.33 5.51
N ASP A 67 -3.57 -18.72 5.79
CA ASP A 67 -4.52 -18.00 6.64
C ASP A 67 -3.97 -17.73 8.06
N ALA A 68 -3.10 -18.61 8.55
CA ALA A 68 -2.44 -18.45 9.83
C ALA A 68 -1.54 -17.20 9.88
N LEU A 69 -0.90 -16.84 8.76
CA LEU A 69 -0.09 -15.61 8.67
C LEU A 69 -0.95 -14.37 8.90
N PHE A 70 -2.12 -14.29 8.27
CA PHE A 70 -3.04 -13.15 8.45
C PHE A 70 -3.56 -13.08 9.87
N THR A 71 -3.92 -14.22 10.46
CA THR A 71 -4.40 -14.27 11.85
C THR A 71 -3.33 -13.77 12.83
N LEU A 72 -2.08 -14.21 12.65
CA LEU A 72 -0.98 -13.75 13.50
C LEU A 72 -0.64 -12.27 13.24
N ALA A 73 -0.56 -11.84 11.97
CA ALA A 73 -0.30 -10.45 11.60
C ALA A 73 -1.35 -9.49 12.19
N ARG A 74 -2.62 -9.89 12.21
CA ARG A 74 -3.69 -9.09 12.84
C ARG A 74 -3.42 -8.87 14.32
N SER A 75 -2.96 -9.89 15.05
CA SER A 75 -2.62 -9.78 16.47
C SER A 75 -1.43 -8.84 16.71
N PHE A 76 -0.39 -8.89 15.87
CA PHE A 76 0.75 -7.96 15.96
C PHE A 76 0.33 -6.49 15.75
N CYS A 77 -0.60 -6.24 14.84
CA CYS A 77 -0.98 -4.88 14.46
C CYS A 77 -2.07 -4.27 15.34
N GLU A 78 -2.58 -4.97 16.37
CA GLU A 78 -3.72 -4.50 17.20
C GLU A 78 -3.48 -3.15 17.88
N GLN A 79 -2.22 -2.82 18.18
CA GLN A 79 -1.84 -1.56 18.83
C GLN A 79 -1.34 -0.48 17.84
N GLY A 80 -1.31 -0.77 16.54
CA GLY A 80 -0.72 0.10 15.53
C GLY A 80 0.81 0.15 15.60
N GLY A 81 1.41 1.16 14.97
CA GLY A 81 2.86 1.31 14.84
C GLY A 81 3.50 0.39 13.79
N MET A 82 2.68 -0.28 12.97
CA MET A 82 3.14 -1.24 11.96
C MET A 82 2.46 -0.95 10.63
N ARG A 83 3.18 -1.22 9.54
CA ARG A 83 2.65 -1.22 8.16
C ARG A 83 3.14 -2.45 7.42
N LEU A 84 2.52 -2.77 6.29
CA LEU A 84 3.01 -3.84 5.43
C LEU A 84 4.24 -3.34 4.65
N GLY A 85 5.36 -4.04 4.80
CA GLY A 85 6.59 -3.72 4.07
C GLY A 85 6.54 -4.23 2.63
N ASN A 86 6.80 -3.36 1.66
CA ASN A 86 6.85 -3.71 0.24
C ASN A 86 8.28 -3.80 -0.33
N LEU A 87 9.29 -3.56 0.50
CA LEU A 87 10.70 -3.61 0.09
C LEU A 87 11.44 -4.68 0.87
N SER A 88 12.12 -5.57 0.16
CA SER A 88 13.08 -6.48 0.77
C SER A 88 14.33 -5.71 1.22
N LYS A 89 15.07 -6.28 2.19
CA LYS A 89 16.40 -5.77 2.59
C LYS A 89 17.36 -5.62 1.39
N ALA A 90 17.27 -6.53 0.42
CA ALA A 90 18.05 -6.45 -0.81
C ALA A 90 17.61 -5.27 -1.70
N ALA A 91 16.30 -5.02 -1.84
CA ALA A 91 15.80 -3.86 -2.58
C ALA A 91 16.27 -2.54 -1.95
N LYS A 92 16.21 -2.43 -0.62
CA LYS A 92 16.81 -1.30 0.14
C LYS A 92 18.30 -1.15 -0.16
N GLY A 93 19.05 -2.26 -0.14
CA GLY A 93 20.49 -2.27 -0.45
C GLY A 93 20.83 -1.79 -1.86
N TYR A 94 20.09 -2.25 -2.87
CA TYR A 94 20.24 -1.76 -4.24
C TYR A 94 19.89 -0.27 -4.37
N ARG A 95 18.82 0.19 -3.71
CA ARG A 95 18.45 1.62 -3.67
C ARG A 95 19.57 2.47 -3.09
N LEU A 96 20.15 2.06 -1.96
CA LEU A 96 21.28 2.77 -1.33
C LEU A 96 22.51 2.80 -2.24
N ALA A 97 22.86 1.68 -2.88
CA ALA A 97 24.05 1.58 -3.73
C ALA A 97 23.94 2.38 -5.03
N THR A 98 22.74 2.49 -5.61
CA THR A 98 22.49 3.15 -6.92
C THR A 98 22.12 4.63 -6.82
N GLY A 99 22.22 5.20 -5.62
CA GLY A 99 21.86 6.59 -5.38
C GLY A 99 20.39 6.91 -5.62
N TYR A 100 19.50 5.96 -5.34
CA TYR A 100 18.06 6.10 -5.48
C TYR A 100 17.54 7.42 -4.90
N THR A 101 16.96 8.25 -5.75
CA THR A 101 16.37 9.53 -5.40
C THR A 101 14.87 9.45 -5.29
N GLY A 102 14.26 8.26 -5.20
CA GLY A 102 12.82 8.07 -5.09
C GLY A 102 12.13 7.51 -6.30
N ASP A 103 11.07 6.75 -6.02
CA ASP A 103 10.08 6.35 -6.99
C ASP A 103 9.19 7.55 -7.36
N GLU A 104 8.89 7.66 -8.65
CA GLU A 104 7.94 8.64 -9.17
C GLU A 104 6.50 8.19 -8.90
N VAL A 105 5.63 9.15 -8.61
CA VAL A 105 4.18 8.93 -8.56
C VAL A 105 3.68 8.58 -9.95
N LYS A 106 2.83 7.55 -10.05
CA LYS A 106 2.32 7.04 -11.33
C LYS A 106 0.79 7.04 -11.29
N PRO A 107 0.11 7.45 -12.37
CA PRO A 107 -1.34 7.37 -12.42
C PRO A 107 -1.80 5.90 -12.47
N LEU A 108 -2.93 5.60 -11.84
CA LEU A 108 -3.55 4.28 -11.94
C LEU A 108 -3.91 3.94 -13.39
N SER A 109 -3.19 2.98 -13.98
CA SER A 109 -3.40 2.57 -15.36
C SER A 109 -4.62 1.66 -15.51
N LEU A 110 -5.02 1.43 -16.77
CA LEU A 110 -6.02 0.42 -17.09
C LEU A 110 -5.51 -0.99 -16.70
N VAL A 111 -6.45 -1.86 -16.34
CA VAL A 111 -6.20 -3.26 -16.05
C VAL A 111 -6.13 -4.04 -17.36
N ASP A 112 -5.01 -4.73 -17.58
CA ASP A 112 -4.86 -5.62 -18.73
C ASP A 112 -5.79 -6.82 -18.62
N SER A 113 -6.50 -7.15 -19.70
CA SER A 113 -7.40 -8.31 -19.77
C SER A 113 -7.47 -8.87 -21.18
N ASN A 114 -7.73 -10.18 -21.27
CA ASN A 114 -7.88 -10.92 -22.52
C ASN A 114 -9.28 -11.53 -22.63
N LYS A 115 -9.71 -11.81 -23.86
CA LYS A 115 -11.01 -12.48 -24.14
C LYS A 115 -11.12 -13.91 -23.60
N THR A 116 -10.01 -14.48 -23.16
CA THR A 116 -9.93 -15.83 -22.59
C THR A 116 -9.92 -15.82 -21.07
N ASP A 117 -9.89 -14.64 -20.46
CA ASP A 117 -9.84 -14.50 -19.01
C ASP A 117 -11.22 -14.72 -18.43
N THR A 118 -11.29 -15.50 -17.35
CA THR A 118 -12.56 -15.73 -16.67
C THR A 118 -12.99 -14.47 -15.91
N VAL A 119 -14.28 -14.35 -15.63
CA VAL A 119 -14.82 -13.25 -14.80
C VAL A 119 -14.16 -13.23 -13.42
N GLU A 120 -13.89 -14.40 -12.81
CA GLU A 120 -13.18 -14.46 -11.53
C GLU A 120 -11.73 -13.98 -11.65
N TYR A 121 -11.01 -14.35 -12.70
CA TYR A 121 -9.66 -13.84 -12.94
C TYR A 121 -9.68 -12.31 -13.08
N CYS A 122 -10.61 -11.77 -13.87
CA CYS A 122 -10.75 -10.33 -14.04
C CYS A 122 -11.02 -9.61 -12.71
N LEU A 123 -11.82 -10.21 -11.82
CA LEU A 123 -12.05 -9.68 -10.47
C LEU A 123 -10.74 -9.67 -9.66
N ILE A 124 -10.02 -10.79 -9.60
CA ILE A 124 -8.77 -10.91 -8.85
C ILE A 124 -7.75 -9.92 -9.40
N ASN A 125 -7.50 -9.93 -10.71
CA ASN A 125 -6.53 -9.07 -11.38
C ASN A 125 -6.84 -7.58 -11.16
N SER A 126 -8.12 -7.18 -11.20
CA SER A 126 -8.52 -5.79 -10.92
C SER A 126 -8.22 -5.38 -9.48
N LEU A 127 -8.51 -6.26 -8.52
CA LEU A 127 -8.27 -5.98 -7.10
C LEU A 127 -6.77 -5.96 -6.77
N GLU A 128 -6.00 -6.92 -7.29
CA GLU A 128 -4.54 -6.99 -7.11
C GLU A 128 -3.83 -5.81 -7.78
N HIS A 129 -4.28 -5.38 -8.97
CA HIS A 129 -3.78 -4.18 -9.65
C HIS A 129 -3.89 -2.94 -8.77
N ALA A 130 -5.06 -2.68 -8.21
CA ALA A 130 -5.28 -1.53 -7.35
C ALA A 130 -4.57 -1.67 -5.99
N LEU A 131 -4.51 -2.86 -5.41
CA LEU A 131 -3.79 -3.10 -4.15
C LEU A 131 -2.28 -2.91 -4.32
N SER A 132 -1.70 -3.38 -5.44
CA SER A 132 -0.30 -3.13 -5.78
C SER A 132 -0.03 -1.63 -5.98
N HIS A 133 -0.94 -0.93 -6.66
CA HIS A 133 -0.86 0.53 -6.83
C HIS A 133 -0.88 1.26 -5.49
N TRP A 134 -1.75 0.85 -4.58
CA TRP A 134 -1.83 1.38 -3.22
C TRP A 134 -0.51 1.16 -2.49
N HIS A 135 0.00 -0.06 -2.40
CA HIS A 135 1.25 -0.34 -1.69
C HIS A 135 2.47 0.39 -2.26
N TYR A 136 2.53 0.58 -3.58
CA TYR A 136 3.59 1.36 -4.22
C TYR A 136 3.56 2.83 -3.76
N HIS A 137 2.37 3.45 -3.75
CA HIS A 137 2.23 4.86 -3.34
C HIS A 137 2.31 5.06 -1.82
N GLU A 138 1.90 4.07 -1.02
CA GLU A 138 2.15 4.06 0.43
C GLU A 138 3.65 4.09 0.71
N GLN A 139 4.45 3.32 -0.03
CA GLN A 139 5.90 3.34 0.12
C GLN A 139 6.48 4.72 -0.22
N ILE A 140 6.07 5.33 -1.33
CA ILE A 140 6.48 6.70 -1.70
C ILE A 140 6.17 7.68 -0.58
N TYR A 141 4.93 7.67 -0.06
CA TYR A 141 4.51 8.60 0.98
C TYR A 141 5.23 8.38 2.33
N SER A 142 5.51 7.11 2.67
CA SER A 142 6.28 6.79 3.87
C SER A 142 7.70 7.36 3.82
N GLU A 143 8.32 7.37 2.62
CA GLU A 143 9.66 7.90 2.38
C GLU A 143 9.68 9.42 2.18
N ARG A 144 8.58 10.02 1.70
CA ARG A 144 8.53 11.42 1.22
C ARG A 144 7.19 12.07 1.49
N ASP A 145 7.21 13.38 1.70
CA ASP A 145 5.98 14.15 1.73
C ASP A 145 5.46 14.41 0.31
N SER A 146 4.61 13.51 -0.20
CA SER A 146 3.98 13.65 -1.53
C SER A 146 2.48 13.47 -1.43
N VAL A 147 1.74 14.58 -1.52
CA VAL A 147 0.28 14.57 -1.53
C VAL A 147 -0.27 13.87 -2.78
N GLU A 148 0.47 13.90 -3.89
CA GLU A 148 0.14 13.14 -5.10
C GLU A 148 0.13 11.64 -4.86
N ALA A 149 1.06 11.11 -4.04
CA ALA A 149 1.04 9.71 -3.67
C ALA A 149 -0.23 9.35 -2.85
N LEU A 150 -0.66 10.23 -1.93
CA LEU A 150 -1.93 10.05 -1.22
C LEU A 150 -3.14 10.10 -2.15
N ARG A 151 -3.13 10.98 -3.16
CA ARG A 151 -4.16 11.02 -4.21
C ARG A 151 -4.24 9.69 -4.97
N GLU A 152 -3.10 9.09 -5.30
CA GLU A 152 -3.06 7.78 -5.96
C GLU A 152 -3.51 6.63 -5.06
N ILE A 153 -3.27 6.69 -3.74
CA ILE A 153 -3.88 5.77 -2.77
C ILE A 153 -5.41 5.93 -2.77
N SER A 154 -5.92 7.17 -2.73
CA SER A 154 -7.36 7.46 -2.80
C SER A 154 -7.98 6.92 -4.09
N ASN A 155 -7.30 7.08 -5.24
CA ASN A 155 -7.71 6.51 -6.52
C ASN A 155 -7.80 4.98 -6.49
N ALA A 156 -6.81 4.30 -5.90
CA ALA A 156 -6.84 2.84 -5.72
C ALA A 156 -8.02 2.39 -4.83
N ILE A 157 -8.29 3.08 -3.72
CA ILE A 157 -9.42 2.78 -2.83
C ILE A 157 -10.74 2.94 -3.58
N ARG A 158 -10.92 4.06 -4.29
CA ARG A 158 -12.10 4.32 -5.14
C ARG A 158 -12.26 3.24 -6.21
N PHE A 159 -11.18 2.83 -6.86
CA PHE A 159 -11.17 1.76 -7.86
C PHE A 159 -11.60 0.41 -7.27
N ILE A 160 -11.10 0.04 -6.08
CA ILE A 160 -11.51 -1.20 -5.40
C ILE A 160 -13.01 -1.16 -5.07
N ARG A 161 -13.52 -0.05 -4.52
CA ARG A 161 -14.95 0.11 -4.21
C ARG A 161 -15.84 0.04 -5.46
N GLN A 162 -15.38 0.62 -6.56
CA GLN A 162 -16.06 0.54 -7.86
C GLN A 162 -16.02 -0.89 -8.41
N THR A 163 -14.89 -1.57 -8.34
CA THR A 163 -14.74 -2.99 -8.73
C THR A 163 -15.74 -3.86 -7.95
N LEU A 164 -15.81 -3.72 -6.63
CA LEU A 164 -16.80 -4.43 -5.79
C LEU A 164 -18.26 -4.11 -6.13
N THR A 165 -18.52 -2.98 -6.79
CA THR A 165 -19.85 -2.57 -7.26
C THR A 165 -20.16 -3.18 -8.64
N ILE A 166 -19.21 -3.11 -9.57
CA ILE A 166 -19.30 -3.69 -10.92
C ILE A 166 -19.55 -5.20 -10.84
N PHE A 167 -18.80 -5.90 -9.98
CA PHE A 167 -18.96 -7.34 -9.76
C PHE A 167 -20.11 -7.69 -8.81
N GLY A 168 -20.84 -6.70 -8.29
CA GLY A 168 -21.93 -6.88 -7.32
C GLY A 168 -23.14 -7.68 -7.86
N GLY A 169 -23.26 -7.81 -9.20
CA GLY A 169 -24.25 -8.69 -9.84
C GLY A 169 -23.88 -10.18 -9.82
N VAL A 170 -22.65 -10.52 -9.43
CA VAL A 170 -22.16 -11.91 -9.30
C VAL A 170 -21.78 -12.20 -7.86
N VAL A 171 -21.03 -11.29 -7.23
CA VAL A 171 -20.63 -11.37 -5.82
C VAL A 171 -21.67 -10.64 -4.97
N PRO A 172 -22.40 -11.34 -4.09
CA PRO A 172 -23.40 -10.70 -3.24
C PRO A 172 -22.78 -9.62 -2.34
N ARG A 173 -23.48 -8.50 -2.14
CA ARG A 173 -22.99 -7.38 -1.32
C ARG A 173 -22.54 -7.82 0.09
N ARG A 174 -23.22 -8.77 0.70
CA ARG A 174 -22.84 -9.31 2.02
C ARG A 174 -21.44 -9.92 2.09
N ALA A 175 -20.90 -10.43 0.98
CA ALA A 175 -19.58 -11.08 0.93
C ALA A 175 -18.41 -10.11 1.21
N SER A 176 -18.62 -8.81 1.02
CA SER A 176 -17.62 -7.76 1.26
C SER A 176 -18.21 -6.58 2.02
N ALA A 177 -19.20 -6.82 2.89
CA ALA A 177 -19.86 -5.75 3.65
C ALA A 177 -18.88 -5.02 4.57
N ILE A 178 -18.07 -5.77 5.34
CA ILE A 178 -17.08 -5.22 6.27
C ILE A 178 -15.98 -4.48 5.50
N LEU A 179 -15.40 -5.10 4.47
CA LEU A 179 -14.38 -4.44 3.62
C LEU A 179 -14.88 -3.13 3.01
N ARG A 180 -16.12 -3.09 2.50
CA ARG A 180 -16.68 -1.83 1.97
C ARG A 180 -16.83 -0.76 3.03
N GLN A 181 -17.13 -1.13 4.28
CA GLN A 181 -17.23 -0.18 5.38
C GLN A 181 -15.86 0.40 5.75
N GLU A 182 -14.82 -0.45 5.80
CA GLU A 182 -13.46 -0.02 6.11
C GLU A 182 -12.82 0.78 4.97
N LEU A 183 -13.02 0.38 3.71
CA LEU A 183 -12.63 1.17 2.54
C LEU A 183 -13.32 2.54 2.52
N LYS A 184 -14.60 2.58 2.90
CA LYS A 184 -15.35 3.84 3.00
C LYS A 184 -14.77 4.73 4.09
N TRP A 185 -14.47 4.18 5.27
CA TRP A 185 -13.85 4.94 6.35
C TRP A 185 -12.54 5.59 5.88
N LEU A 186 -11.65 4.83 5.27
CA LEU A 186 -10.37 5.37 4.82
C LEU A 186 -10.54 6.44 3.73
N GLU A 187 -11.52 6.27 2.83
CA GLU A 187 -11.85 7.31 1.85
C GLU A 187 -12.35 8.60 2.51
N GLU A 188 -13.11 8.50 3.62
CA GLU A 188 -13.56 9.65 4.40
C GLU A 188 -12.38 10.35 5.12
N GLU A 189 -11.38 9.60 5.61
CA GLU A 189 -10.13 10.19 6.17
C GLU A 189 -9.29 10.91 5.10
N LEU A 190 -9.46 10.57 3.82
CA LEU A 190 -8.70 11.13 2.69
C LEU A 190 -9.49 12.18 1.88
N VAL A 191 -10.70 12.55 2.30
CA VAL A 191 -11.55 13.49 1.57
C VAL A 191 -10.91 14.87 1.42
N TRP A 192 -10.06 15.26 2.37
CA TRP A 192 -9.33 16.54 2.35
C TRP A 192 -8.42 16.69 1.12
N LEU A 193 -8.06 15.60 0.44
CA LEU A 193 -7.24 15.64 -0.79
C LEU A 193 -7.95 16.38 -1.94
N ASP A 194 -9.28 16.32 -1.99
CA ASP A 194 -10.07 17.06 -2.97
C ASP A 194 -10.00 18.57 -2.67
N GLU A 195 -10.05 18.95 -1.39
CA GLU A 195 -9.87 20.35 -0.93
C GLU A 195 -8.44 20.84 -1.21
N HIS A 196 -7.42 20.03 -0.89
CA HIS A 196 -6.02 20.33 -1.22
C HIS A 196 -5.83 20.63 -2.71
N ALA A 197 -6.43 19.82 -3.60
CA ALA A 197 -6.35 20.04 -5.04
C ALA A 197 -6.95 21.38 -5.48
N HIS A 198 -8.12 21.74 -4.93
CA HIS A 198 -8.73 23.04 -5.23
C HIS A 198 -7.91 24.21 -4.68
N LEU A 199 -7.38 24.08 -3.47
CA LEU A 199 -6.54 25.12 -2.85
C LEU A 199 -5.24 25.33 -3.63
N GLU A 200 -4.57 24.25 -4.04
CA GLU A 200 -3.39 24.34 -4.93
C GLU A 200 -3.70 25.04 -6.25
N GLU A 201 -4.81 24.69 -6.91
CA GLU A 201 -5.21 25.32 -8.17
C GLU A 201 -5.51 26.82 -8.00
N LEU A 202 -6.19 27.20 -6.91
CA LEU A 202 -6.54 28.59 -6.63
C LEU A 202 -5.31 29.43 -6.23
N LEU A 203 -4.37 28.83 -5.50
CA LEU A 203 -3.13 29.47 -5.03
C LEU A 203 -2.01 29.45 -6.06
N ASP A 204 -2.14 28.73 -7.18
CA ASP A 204 -1.15 28.73 -8.25
C ASP A 204 -0.85 30.17 -8.70
N ASP A 205 0.43 30.55 -8.61
CA ASP A 205 0.93 31.87 -9.00
C ASP A 205 0.71 32.16 -10.49
N LYS A 206 0.61 31.12 -11.32
CA LYS A 206 0.26 31.22 -12.74
C LYS A 206 -1.26 31.21 -12.98
N GLY A 207 -2.05 30.98 -11.94
CA GLY A 207 -3.50 30.92 -11.97
C GLY A 207 -4.14 32.24 -12.40
N ASN A 208 -5.07 32.16 -13.36
CA ASN A 208 -5.80 33.33 -13.85
C ASN A 208 -6.94 33.76 -12.91
N VAL A 209 -7.35 32.89 -11.99
CA VAL A 209 -8.58 33.02 -11.19
C VAL A 209 -8.51 34.21 -10.23
N LEU A 210 -7.44 34.30 -9.42
CA LEU A 210 -7.32 35.34 -8.39
C LEU A 210 -6.60 36.61 -8.88
N ARG A 211 -5.92 36.55 -10.04
CA ARG A 211 -4.97 37.60 -10.47
C ARG A 211 -5.59 38.99 -10.65
N LYS A 212 -6.86 39.07 -11.05
CA LYS A 212 -7.57 40.33 -11.35
C LYS A 212 -8.55 40.76 -10.26
N LEU A 213 -8.56 40.08 -9.12
CA LEU A 213 -9.49 40.40 -8.03
C LEU A 213 -8.88 41.47 -7.13
N ASP A 214 -9.64 42.52 -6.84
CA ASP A 214 -9.23 43.58 -5.91
C ASP A 214 -8.94 43.03 -4.49
N ALA A 215 -9.65 41.96 -4.11
CA ALA A 215 -9.48 41.27 -2.83
C ALA A 215 -8.36 40.22 -2.84
N ARG A 216 -7.51 40.13 -3.89
CA ARG A 216 -6.51 39.05 -4.04
C ARG A 216 -5.66 38.82 -2.78
N LYS A 217 -5.13 39.88 -2.17
CA LYS A 217 -4.25 39.73 -1.00
C LYS A 217 -4.98 39.07 0.18
N PHE A 218 -6.24 39.45 0.40
CA PHE A 218 -7.07 38.87 1.44
C PHE A 218 -7.41 37.41 1.12
N LEU A 219 -7.88 37.13 -0.10
CA LEU A 219 -8.23 35.77 -0.53
C LEU A 219 -7.04 34.81 -0.49
N VAL A 220 -5.86 35.23 -0.96
CA VAL A 220 -4.65 34.42 -0.88
C VAL A 220 -4.32 34.12 0.58
N SER A 221 -4.38 35.11 1.47
CA SER A 221 -4.14 34.89 2.90
C SER A 221 -5.10 33.87 3.51
N GLU A 222 -6.39 33.97 3.18
CA GLU A 222 -7.43 33.05 3.70
C GLU A 222 -7.24 31.62 3.15
N LEU A 223 -6.98 31.49 1.84
CA LEU A 223 -6.76 30.19 1.21
C LEU A 223 -5.46 29.53 1.68
N THR A 224 -4.40 30.31 1.92
CA THR A 224 -3.16 29.80 2.52
C THR A 224 -3.40 29.30 3.93
N GLN A 225 -4.20 30.01 4.74
CA GLN A 225 -4.57 29.54 6.07
C GLN A 225 -5.34 28.21 6.00
N GLN A 226 -6.33 28.09 5.10
CA GLN A 226 -7.06 26.82 4.92
C GLN A 226 -6.15 25.68 4.48
N LEU A 227 -5.14 25.94 3.64
CA LEU A 227 -4.15 24.95 3.24
C LEU A 227 -3.30 24.49 4.44
N GLU A 228 -2.93 25.40 5.34
CA GLU A 228 -2.19 25.12 6.58
C GLU A 228 -3.02 24.36 7.62
N GLU A 229 -4.35 24.43 7.55
CA GLU A 229 -5.28 23.70 8.42
C GLU A 229 -5.55 22.25 7.97
N LEU A 230 -5.11 21.87 6.75
CA LEU A 230 -5.23 20.50 6.27
C LEU A 230 -4.36 19.52 7.08
N PRO A 231 -4.69 18.21 7.07
CA PRO A 231 -3.94 17.21 7.81
C PRO A 231 -2.45 17.23 7.50
N SER A 232 -1.65 17.25 8.55
CA SER A 232 -0.20 17.23 8.45
C SER A 232 0.34 15.86 8.05
N ARG A 233 1.59 15.84 7.58
CA ARG A 233 2.30 14.58 7.29
C ARG A 233 2.35 13.63 8.48
N GLU A 234 2.54 14.15 9.69
CA GLU A 234 2.64 13.33 10.90
C GLU A 234 1.30 12.64 11.23
N GLU A 235 0.18 13.36 11.08
CA GLU A 235 -1.16 12.80 11.23
C GLU A 235 -1.41 11.70 10.21
N MET A 236 -1.01 11.92 8.95
CA MET A 236 -1.14 10.92 7.89
C MET A 236 -0.27 9.69 8.13
N LEU A 237 0.99 9.83 8.59
CA LEU A 237 1.83 8.69 8.95
C LEU A 237 1.27 7.92 10.16
N THR A 238 0.66 8.63 11.11
CA THR A 238 -0.05 8.01 12.23
C THR A 238 -1.26 7.21 11.76
N LEU A 239 -2.04 7.74 10.81
CA LEU A 239 -3.14 7.03 10.17
C LEU A 239 -2.66 5.76 9.45
N LEU A 240 -1.63 5.87 8.61
CA LEU A 240 -1.08 4.77 7.79
C LEU A 240 -0.32 3.70 8.62
N SER A 241 -0.06 3.96 9.89
CA SER A 241 0.48 2.98 10.84
C SER A 241 -0.52 2.56 11.91
N SER A 242 -1.77 3.05 11.83
CA SER A 242 -2.81 2.70 12.79
C SER A 242 -3.24 1.24 12.67
N ALA A 243 -3.69 0.65 13.78
CA ALA A 243 -4.21 -0.71 13.82
C ALA A 243 -5.35 -0.93 12.80
N ARG A 244 -6.17 0.10 12.59
CA ARG A 244 -7.32 0.06 11.69
C ARG A 244 -6.89 0.04 10.23
N TYR A 245 -5.95 0.91 9.84
CA TYR A 245 -5.40 0.96 8.49
C TYR A 245 -4.70 -0.36 8.11
N THR A 246 -3.78 -0.82 8.96
CA THR A 246 -3.03 -2.05 8.70
C THR A 246 -3.94 -3.26 8.72
N GLY A 247 -4.95 -3.24 9.60
CA GLY A 247 -6.02 -4.24 9.61
C GLY A 247 -6.81 -4.31 8.30
N LEU A 248 -7.20 -3.16 7.73
CA LEU A 248 -7.88 -3.10 6.43
C LEU A 248 -7.04 -3.73 5.31
N LEU A 249 -5.75 -3.39 5.20
CA LEU A 249 -4.87 -3.98 4.19
C LEU A 249 -4.72 -5.49 4.37
N LEU A 250 -4.56 -5.96 5.61
CA LEU A 250 -4.49 -7.39 5.92
C LEU A 250 -5.79 -8.11 5.55
N ASP A 251 -6.95 -7.57 5.91
CA ASP A 251 -8.25 -8.18 5.65
C ASP A 251 -8.57 -8.20 4.15
N LEU A 252 -8.23 -7.13 3.43
CA LEU A 252 -8.39 -7.07 1.97
C LEU A 252 -7.49 -8.08 1.27
N SER A 253 -6.20 -8.13 1.64
CA SER A 253 -5.24 -9.08 1.09
C SER A 253 -5.67 -10.53 1.35
N ARG A 254 -6.11 -10.83 2.58
CA ARG A 254 -6.66 -12.13 2.96
C ARG A 254 -7.89 -12.48 2.13
N TRP A 255 -8.81 -11.54 1.95
CA TRP A 255 -10.05 -11.76 1.21
C TRP A 255 -9.81 -12.03 -0.27
N ILE A 256 -8.83 -11.37 -0.90
CA ILE A 256 -8.41 -11.63 -2.28
C ILE A 256 -7.78 -13.02 -2.39
N LEU A 257 -6.75 -13.29 -1.59
CA LEU A 257 -5.97 -14.53 -1.65
C LEU A 257 -6.81 -15.78 -1.33
N ALA A 258 -7.67 -15.70 -0.33
CA ALA A 258 -8.56 -16.80 0.05
C ALA A 258 -9.82 -16.91 -0.82
N ARG A 259 -9.98 -16.02 -1.83
CA ARG A 259 -11.19 -15.88 -2.64
C ARG A 259 -12.45 -15.80 -1.77
N GLY A 260 -12.45 -14.88 -0.81
CA GLY A 260 -13.45 -14.78 0.27
C GLY A 260 -14.90 -14.59 -0.19
N TRP A 261 -15.13 -14.32 -1.48
CA TRP A 261 -16.47 -14.32 -2.09
C TRP A 261 -17.02 -15.72 -2.41
N GLN A 262 -16.17 -16.72 -2.65
CA GLN A 262 -16.57 -18.05 -3.15
C GLN A 262 -17.65 -18.75 -2.29
N PRO A 263 -17.57 -18.75 -0.95
CA PRO A 263 -18.60 -19.36 -0.10
C PRO A 263 -19.98 -18.70 -0.23
N PHE A 264 -20.06 -17.48 -0.77
CA PHE A 264 -21.31 -16.72 -0.90
C PHE A 264 -21.97 -16.89 -2.27
N LEU A 265 -21.31 -17.55 -3.23
CA LEU A 265 -21.82 -17.72 -4.59
C LEU A 265 -22.80 -18.89 -4.66
N ASP A 266 -23.96 -18.65 -5.28
CA ASP A 266 -24.84 -19.72 -5.75
C ASP A 266 -24.29 -20.37 -7.05
N GLU A 267 -24.91 -21.46 -7.50
CA GLU A 267 -24.42 -22.21 -8.65
C GLU A 267 -24.33 -21.35 -9.92
N LYS A 268 -25.34 -20.54 -10.18
CA LYS A 268 -25.38 -19.63 -11.34
C LYS A 268 -24.26 -18.60 -11.28
N ALA A 269 -23.98 -18.05 -10.11
CA ALA A 269 -22.88 -17.12 -9.91
C ALA A 269 -21.52 -17.79 -10.10
N ARG A 270 -21.36 -19.06 -9.69
CA ARG A 270 -20.14 -19.84 -9.92
C ARG A 270 -19.90 -20.12 -11.40
N GLU A 271 -20.93 -20.52 -12.13
CA GLU A 271 -20.85 -20.70 -13.59
C GLU A 271 -20.44 -19.40 -14.28
N LYS A 272 -21.03 -18.26 -13.88
CA LYS A 272 -20.66 -16.95 -14.42
C LYS A 272 -19.24 -16.53 -14.04
N MET A 273 -18.77 -16.87 -12.85
CA MET A 273 -17.37 -16.63 -12.46
C MET A 273 -16.38 -17.41 -13.31
N ALA A 274 -16.75 -18.61 -13.76
CA ALA A 274 -15.94 -19.47 -14.60
C ALA A 274 -16.01 -19.14 -16.11
N SER A 275 -16.98 -18.32 -16.53
CA SER A 275 -17.12 -17.93 -17.94
C SER A 275 -16.15 -16.80 -18.34
N ASN A 276 -15.84 -16.75 -19.64
CA ASN A 276 -15.05 -15.70 -20.29
C ASN A 276 -15.94 -14.63 -20.94
#